data_AF-A0A060LP70-F1
#
_entry.id   AF-A0A060LP70-F1
#
_cell.length_a   1.000
_cell.length_b   1.000
_cell.length_c   1.000
_cell.angle_alpha   90.00
_cell.angle_beta   90.00
_cell.angle_gamma   90.00
#
_symmetry.space_group_name_H-M   'P 1'
#
loop_
_entity.id
_entity.type
_entity.pdbx_description
1 polymer ?
#
loop_
_entity_poly.entity_id
_entity_poly.type
_entity_poly.pdbx_seq_one_letter_code
_entity_poly.pdbx_strand_id
1 'polypeptide(L)'
;MVLDNIDKLYTSFRNIFLYINELTLDKSQKKFVGEKLIYILNNSIVGHLEYHRMWLFKTFSSGDGSEIDNLATYYNEFVDDFSRRKIILALGEGNRQSWFKTRKRNLNRLSNWERRAFLASAKCLPGDEASHWYRSILPRLDVLEVAVVKWAGKKT
;
A
#
# COMPACT_ATOMS: atom_id res chain seq x y z
N MET A 1 -18.44 -18.53 4.52
CA MET A 1 -17.03 -18.22 4.84
C MET A 1 -16.99 -17.08 5.87
N VAL A 2 -15.92 -16.93 6.66
CA VAL A 2 -15.80 -15.82 7.66
C VAL A 2 -15.98 -14.44 6.99
N LEU A 3 -15.45 -14.28 5.78
CA LEU A 3 -15.57 -13.06 4.98
C LEU A 3 -17.02 -12.70 4.58
N ASP A 4 -17.93 -13.67 4.47
CA ASP A 4 -19.34 -13.38 4.13
C ASP A 4 -20.11 -12.74 5.30
N ASN A 5 -19.54 -12.75 6.51
CA ASN A 5 -20.14 -12.16 7.70
C ASN A 5 -19.33 -10.97 8.23
N ILE A 6 -18.46 -10.36 7.40
CA ILE A 6 -17.49 -9.37 7.87
C ILE A 6 -18.11 -8.14 8.53
N ASP A 7 -19.30 -7.71 8.07
CA ASP A 7 -20.02 -6.58 8.65
C ASP A 7 -20.49 -6.87 10.08
N LYS A 8 -20.84 -8.12 10.40
CA LYS A 8 -21.20 -8.52 11.77
C LYS A 8 -19.97 -8.66 12.65
N LEU A 9 -18.80 -8.85 12.05
CA LEU A 9 -17.54 -9.14 12.73
C LEU A 9 -16.55 -7.97 12.70
N TYR A 10 -17.00 -6.77 12.33
CA TYR A 10 -16.13 -5.60 12.12
C TYR A 10 -15.31 -5.21 13.36
N THR A 11 -15.83 -5.45 14.57
CA THR A 11 -15.12 -5.22 15.84
C THR A 11 -13.92 -6.16 16.02
N SER A 12 -13.96 -7.35 15.41
CA SER A 12 -12.91 -8.37 15.46
C SER A 12 -12.11 -8.45 14.15
N PHE A 13 -12.25 -7.44 13.27
CA PHE A 13 -11.69 -7.46 11.92
C PHE A 13 -10.19 -7.71 11.89
N ARG A 14 -9.42 -7.13 12.83
CA ARG A 14 -7.97 -7.35 12.90
C ARG A 14 -7.62 -8.83 13.06
N ASN A 15 -8.34 -9.57 13.88
CA ASN A 15 -8.08 -11.00 14.11
C ASN A 15 -8.41 -11.82 12.87
N ILE A 16 -9.52 -11.48 12.20
CA ILE A 16 -9.91 -12.11 10.92
C ILE A 16 -8.86 -11.85 9.85
N PHE A 17 -8.37 -10.61 9.77
CA PHE A 17 -7.32 -10.24 8.86
C PHE A 17 -6.03 -11.04 9.11
N LEU A 18 -5.58 -11.13 10.37
CA LEU A 18 -4.39 -11.92 10.73
C LEU A 18 -4.56 -13.38 10.32
N TYR A 19 -5.71 -13.98 10.69
CA TYR A 19 -6.04 -15.35 10.31
C TYR A 19 -5.93 -15.57 8.80
N ILE A 20 -6.53 -14.71 7.97
CA ILE A 20 -6.51 -14.85 6.51
C ILE A 20 -5.08 -14.77 5.94
N ASN A 21 -4.24 -13.89 6.48
CA ASN A 21 -2.86 -13.74 5.99
C ASN A 21 -1.91 -14.85 6.48
N GLU A 22 -2.31 -15.63 7.49
CA GLU A 22 -1.56 -16.81 7.95
C GLU A 22 -1.92 -18.08 7.20
N LEU A 23 -3.02 -18.07 6.44
CA LEU A 23 -3.44 -19.24 5.66
C LEU A 23 -2.50 -19.49 4.47
N THR A 24 -2.03 -20.74 4.36
CA THR A 24 -1.38 -21.23 3.15
C THR A 24 -2.45 -21.57 2.11
N LEU A 25 -2.65 -20.66 1.16
CA LEU A 25 -3.64 -20.79 0.09
C LEU A 25 -2.98 -21.14 -1.24
N ASP A 26 -3.65 -21.98 -2.03
CA ASP A 26 -3.29 -22.18 -3.43
C ASP A 26 -3.64 -20.95 -4.29
N LYS A 27 -3.23 -20.94 -5.56
CA LYS A 27 -3.44 -19.80 -6.47
C LYS A 27 -4.92 -19.47 -6.69
N SER A 28 -5.77 -20.50 -6.80
CA SER A 28 -7.22 -20.32 -7.01
C SER A 28 -7.87 -19.70 -5.76
N GLN A 29 -7.50 -20.21 -4.59
CA GLN A 29 -7.96 -19.70 -3.30
C GLN A 29 -7.49 -18.27 -3.05
N LYS A 30 -6.24 -17.94 -3.36
CA LYS A 30 -5.71 -16.56 -3.27
C LYS A 30 -6.51 -15.59 -4.11
N LYS A 31 -6.75 -15.95 -5.37
CA LYS A 31 -7.57 -15.14 -6.29
C LYS A 31 -8.99 -14.93 -5.73
N PHE A 32 -9.63 -16.00 -5.29
CA PHE A 32 -10.99 -15.92 -4.71
C PHE A 32 -11.04 -15.03 -3.45
N VAL A 33 -10.05 -15.16 -2.56
CA VAL A 33 -9.94 -14.28 -1.37
C VAL A 33 -9.69 -12.83 -1.80
N GLY A 34 -8.81 -12.58 -2.77
CA GLY A 34 -8.55 -11.24 -3.31
C GLY A 34 -9.80 -10.55 -3.84
N GLU A 35 -10.58 -11.25 -4.67
CA GLU A 35 -11.86 -10.77 -5.19
C GLU A 35 -12.86 -10.44 -4.07
N LYS A 36 -12.93 -11.29 -3.03
CA LYS A 36 -13.78 -11.04 -1.85
C LYS A 36 -13.32 -9.84 -1.03
N LEU A 37 -12.01 -9.66 -0.84
CA LEU A 37 -11.48 -8.50 -0.13
C LEU A 37 -11.74 -7.19 -0.88
N ILE A 38 -11.66 -7.21 -2.22
CA ILE A 38 -12.06 -6.07 -3.06
C ILE A 38 -13.55 -5.78 -2.89
N TYR A 39 -14.40 -6.82 -2.92
CA TYR A 39 -15.84 -6.64 -2.70
C TYR A 39 -16.12 -5.99 -1.34
N ILE A 40 -15.46 -6.45 -0.27
CA ILE A 40 -15.59 -5.88 1.08
C ILE A 40 -15.12 -4.43 1.13
N LEU A 41 -13.99 -4.12 0.49
CA LEU A 41 -13.47 -2.75 0.43
C LEU A 41 -14.50 -1.77 -0.17
N ASN A 42 -15.24 -2.21 -1.18
CA ASN A 42 -16.14 -1.33 -1.94
C ASN A 42 -17.59 -1.32 -1.44
N ASN A 43 -18.06 -2.40 -0.78
CA ASN A 43 -19.49 -2.60 -0.52
C ASN A 43 -19.86 -2.82 0.96
N SER A 44 -18.88 -2.90 1.86
CA SER A 44 -19.11 -3.23 3.28
C SER A 44 -18.77 -2.05 4.20
N ILE A 45 -19.37 -2.05 5.40
CA ILE A 45 -19.08 -1.07 6.46
C ILE A 45 -17.58 -1.07 6.79
N VAL A 46 -16.94 -2.24 6.73
CA VAL A 46 -15.49 -2.40 6.94
C VAL A 46 -14.69 -1.57 5.93
N GLY A 47 -15.13 -1.51 4.67
CA GLY A 47 -14.51 -0.69 3.63
C GLY A 47 -14.62 0.82 3.89
N HIS A 48 -15.63 1.26 4.63
CA HIS A 48 -15.78 2.68 4.97
C HIS A 48 -14.92 3.13 6.17
N LEU A 49 -14.39 2.20 6.96
CA LEU A 49 -13.55 2.51 8.13
C LEU A 49 -12.06 2.59 7.74
N GLU A 50 -11.45 3.76 7.92
CA GLU A 50 -10.04 4.04 7.56
C GLU A 50 -9.05 3.01 8.14
N TYR A 51 -9.21 2.69 9.43
CA TYR A 51 -8.34 1.74 10.10
C TYR A 51 -8.46 0.33 9.51
N HIS A 52 -9.66 -0.09 9.10
CA HIS A 52 -9.90 -1.39 8.50
C HIS A 52 -9.36 -1.45 7.06
N ARG A 53 -9.57 -0.39 6.27
CA ARG A 53 -8.94 -0.24 4.94
C ARG A 53 -7.43 -0.38 5.00
N MET A 54 -6.78 0.23 6.00
CA MET A 54 -5.33 0.11 6.20
C MET A 54 -4.87 -1.36 6.28
N TRP A 55 -5.65 -2.22 6.95
CA TRP A 55 -5.36 -3.65 6.99
C TRP A 55 -5.61 -4.29 5.63
N LEU A 56 -6.77 -4.06 4.99
CA LEU A 56 -7.08 -4.61 3.66
C LEU A 56 -5.97 -4.32 2.63
N PHE A 57 -5.50 -3.07 2.53
CA PHE A 57 -4.43 -2.69 1.61
C PHE A 57 -3.09 -3.38 1.89
N LYS A 58 -2.84 -3.83 3.12
CA LYS A 58 -1.65 -4.63 3.44
C LYS A 58 -1.69 -6.00 2.76
N THR A 59 -2.86 -6.61 2.57
CA THR A 59 -2.94 -7.91 1.87
C THR A 59 -2.66 -7.76 0.37
N PHE A 60 -3.09 -6.66 -0.25
CA PHE A 60 -2.88 -6.43 -1.69
C PHE A 60 -1.43 -6.20 -2.08
N SER A 61 -0.55 -5.90 -1.13
CA SER A 61 0.88 -5.70 -1.40
C SER A 61 1.62 -7.01 -1.71
N SER A 62 1.07 -8.15 -1.31
CA SER A 62 1.65 -9.49 -1.48
C SER A 62 0.97 -10.33 -2.59
N GLY A 63 0.00 -9.75 -3.32
CA GLY A 63 -0.83 -10.44 -4.31
C GLY A 63 -0.26 -10.50 -5.72
N ASP A 64 -0.81 -11.41 -6.54
CA ASP A 64 -0.37 -11.77 -7.89
C ASP A 64 -0.94 -10.91 -9.04
N GLY A 65 -1.28 -9.64 -8.75
CA GLY A 65 -1.21 -8.55 -9.74
C GLY A 65 -2.53 -7.89 -10.14
N SER A 66 -3.68 -8.56 -10.01
CA SER A 66 -4.98 -7.98 -10.41
C SER A 66 -5.51 -6.94 -9.41
N GLU A 67 -5.23 -7.16 -8.14
CA GLU A 67 -5.58 -6.31 -7.01
C GLU A 67 -4.73 -5.02 -7.02
N ILE A 68 -3.52 -5.11 -7.58
CA ILE A 68 -2.55 -4.01 -7.65
C ILE A 68 -2.97 -2.97 -8.70
N ASP A 69 -3.68 -3.37 -9.75
CA ASP A 69 -4.15 -2.44 -10.81
C ASP A 69 -5.16 -1.42 -10.28
N ASN A 70 -6.00 -1.81 -9.31
CA ASN A 70 -6.98 -0.92 -8.69
C ASN A 70 -6.38 0.04 -7.65
N LEU A 71 -5.16 -0.23 -7.16
CA LEU A 71 -4.54 0.59 -6.11
C LEU A 71 -4.37 2.06 -6.51
N ALA A 72 -4.07 2.34 -7.79
CA ALA A 72 -3.95 3.71 -8.26
C ALA A 72 -5.30 4.46 -8.23
N THR A 73 -6.40 3.75 -8.50
CA THR A 73 -7.76 4.28 -8.39
C THR A 73 -8.10 4.57 -6.93
N TYR A 74 -7.88 3.58 -6.05
CA TYR A 74 -8.13 3.73 -4.61
C TYR A 74 -7.28 4.84 -3.98
N TYR A 75 -6.06 5.08 -4.47
CA TYR A 75 -5.25 6.21 -4.02
C TYR A 75 -5.96 7.56 -4.24
N ASN A 76 -6.62 7.71 -5.39
CA ASN A 76 -7.30 8.95 -5.73
C ASN A 76 -8.65 9.07 -5.00
N GLU A 77 -9.33 7.94 -4.76
CA GLU A 77 -10.63 7.88 -4.07
C GLU A 77 -10.52 8.14 -2.56
N PHE A 78 -9.65 7.40 -1.87
CA PHE A 78 -9.47 7.56 -0.44
C PHE A 78 -8.56 8.76 -0.16
N VAL A 79 -8.97 9.64 0.76
CA VAL A 79 -8.23 10.86 1.10
C VAL A 79 -7.47 10.77 2.42
N ASP A 80 -7.69 9.71 3.20
CA ASP A 80 -7.06 9.52 4.50
C ASP A 80 -5.62 8.99 4.39
N ASP A 81 -4.78 9.44 5.32
CA ASP A 81 -3.36 9.09 5.36
C ASP A 81 -3.14 7.59 5.61
N PHE A 82 -4.01 6.91 6.35
CA PHE A 82 -3.85 5.49 6.66
C PHE A 82 -3.96 4.62 5.40
N SER A 83 -5.00 4.85 4.62
CA SER A 83 -5.27 4.16 3.36
C SER A 83 -4.20 4.50 2.33
N ARG A 84 -3.96 5.79 2.07
CA ARG A 84 -3.00 6.22 1.04
C ARG A 84 -1.58 5.79 1.35
N ARG A 85 -1.14 5.87 2.60
CA ARG A 85 0.18 5.35 3.02
C ARG A 85 0.33 3.88 2.67
N LYS A 86 -0.68 3.05 2.95
CA LYS A 86 -0.63 1.61 2.66
C LYS A 86 -0.69 1.32 1.17
N ILE A 87 -1.52 2.04 0.43
CA ILE A 87 -1.59 1.95 -1.02
C ILE A 87 -0.22 2.27 -1.65
N ILE A 88 0.47 3.33 -1.23
CA ILE A 88 1.80 3.68 -1.74
C ILE A 88 2.82 2.56 -1.47
N LEU A 89 2.78 1.95 -0.28
CA LEU A 89 3.64 0.82 0.04
C LEU A 89 3.36 -0.38 -0.88
N ALA A 90 2.08 -0.71 -1.07
CA ALA A 90 1.66 -1.80 -1.94
C ALA A 90 2.01 -1.58 -3.41
N LEU A 91 1.87 -0.35 -3.92
CA LEU A 91 2.30 0.02 -5.27
C LEU A 91 3.81 -0.15 -5.47
N GLY A 92 4.61 0.13 -4.43
CA GLY A 92 6.06 -0.07 -4.44
C GLY A 92 6.44 -1.54 -4.47
N GLU A 93 5.82 -2.36 -3.63
CA GLU A 93 6.01 -3.82 -3.61
C GLU A 93 5.58 -4.46 -4.94
N GLY A 94 4.49 -3.96 -5.54
CA GLY A 94 4.01 -4.34 -6.87
C GLY A 94 4.79 -3.76 -8.06
N ASN A 95 5.94 -3.13 -7.84
CA ASN A 95 6.79 -2.54 -8.89
C ASN A 95 6.06 -1.61 -9.88
N ARG A 96 5.09 -0.81 -9.41
CA ARG A 96 4.33 0.14 -10.26
C ARG A 96 5.14 1.40 -10.59
N GLN A 97 6.25 1.23 -11.31
CA GLN A 97 7.23 2.28 -11.61
C GLN A 97 6.63 3.53 -12.26
N SER A 98 5.70 3.37 -13.20
CA SER A 98 5.03 4.49 -13.88
C SER A 98 4.30 5.41 -12.90
N TRP A 99 3.69 4.84 -11.85
CA TRP A 99 3.01 5.59 -10.81
C TRP A 99 3.98 6.45 -9.99
N PHE A 100 5.17 5.92 -9.66
CA PHE A 100 6.22 6.67 -8.96
C PHE A 100 6.87 7.74 -9.86
N LYS A 101 7.16 7.42 -11.13
CA LYS A 101 7.77 8.37 -12.08
C LYS A 101 6.95 9.65 -12.26
N THR A 102 5.64 9.52 -12.34
CA THR A 102 4.72 10.67 -12.52
C THR A 102 4.60 11.54 -11.27
N ARG A 103 4.82 10.98 -10.07
CA ARG A 103 4.59 11.67 -8.79
C ARG A 103 5.86 12.16 -8.09
N LYS A 104 7.03 11.61 -8.41
CA LYS A 104 8.30 11.94 -7.72
C LYS A 104 8.67 13.43 -7.74
N ARG A 105 8.17 14.19 -8.72
CA ARG A 105 8.39 15.66 -8.84
C ARG A 105 7.51 16.47 -7.88
N ASN A 106 6.39 15.91 -7.42
CA ASN A 106 5.39 16.58 -6.60
C ASN A 106 5.40 16.06 -5.14
N LEU A 107 6.57 15.63 -4.66
CA LEU A 107 6.73 15.02 -3.33
C LEU A 107 6.27 15.95 -2.19
N ASN A 108 6.42 17.26 -2.37
CA ASN A 108 5.98 18.29 -1.43
C ASN A 108 4.45 18.42 -1.32
N ARG A 109 3.68 17.89 -2.28
CA ARG A 109 2.21 17.85 -2.22
C ARG A 109 1.67 16.69 -1.40
N LEU A 110 2.52 15.72 -1.07
CA LEU A 110 2.15 14.58 -0.24
C LEU A 110 2.16 14.98 1.24
N SER A 111 1.26 14.40 2.03
CA SER A 111 1.30 14.46 3.48
C SER A 111 2.62 13.85 4.01
N ASN A 112 2.96 14.09 5.27
CA ASN A 112 4.19 13.52 5.84
C ASN A 112 4.15 11.98 5.86
N TRP A 113 2.96 11.38 6.02
CA TRP A 113 2.80 9.92 6.03
C TRP A 113 2.91 9.31 4.64
N GLU A 114 2.26 9.94 3.65
CA GLU A 114 2.36 9.58 2.24
C GLU A 114 3.79 9.75 1.73
N ARG A 115 4.43 10.89 2.02
CA ARG A 115 5.80 11.22 1.59
C ARG A 115 6.80 10.19 2.08
N ARG A 116 6.72 9.80 3.35
CA ARG A 116 7.59 8.74 3.91
C ARG A 116 7.32 7.38 3.29
N ALA A 117 6.06 7.02 3.00
CA ALA A 117 5.77 5.79 2.27
C ALA A 117 6.32 5.85 0.83
N PHE A 118 6.18 7.00 0.17
CA PHE A 118 6.71 7.20 -1.18
C PHE A 118 8.22 7.04 -1.21
N LEU A 119 8.93 7.67 -0.27
CA LEU A 119 10.38 7.53 -0.12
C LEU A 119 10.81 6.09 0.20
N ALA A 120 10.03 5.34 0.97
CA ALA A 120 10.32 3.94 1.25
C ALA A 120 10.14 3.04 0.01
N SER A 121 9.14 3.36 -0.82
CA SER A 121 8.73 2.56 -1.97
C SER A 121 9.44 2.92 -3.29
N ALA A 122 9.93 4.15 -3.43
CA ALA A 122 10.52 4.65 -4.69
C ALA A 122 11.80 3.92 -5.11
N LYS A 123 12.33 3.02 -4.27
CA LYS A 123 13.38 2.06 -4.66
C LYS A 123 12.96 1.12 -5.80
N CYS A 124 11.67 1.00 -6.08
CA CYS A 124 11.19 0.21 -7.22
C CYS A 124 11.50 0.86 -8.57
N LEU A 125 11.91 2.14 -8.61
CA LEU A 125 12.34 2.83 -9.83
C LEU A 125 13.54 2.11 -10.48
N PRO A 126 13.60 2.03 -11.81
CA PRO A 126 14.57 1.18 -12.52
C PRO A 126 16.00 1.73 -12.46
N GLY A 127 16.98 0.83 -12.48
CA GLY A 127 18.40 1.16 -12.56
C GLY A 127 18.90 1.99 -11.36
N ASP A 128 19.64 3.04 -11.64
CA ASP A 128 20.18 3.99 -10.65
C ASP A 128 19.24 5.19 -10.40
N GLU A 129 18.07 5.23 -11.04
CA GLU A 129 17.13 6.35 -11.00
C GLU A 129 16.72 6.72 -9.57
N ALA A 130 16.44 5.71 -8.73
CA ALA A 130 16.08 5.90 -7.33
C ALA A 130 17.22 6.58 -6.55
N SER A 131 18.44 6.08 -6.70
CA SER A 131 19.63 6.57 -6.01
C SER A 131 19.97 8.01 -6.39
N HIS A 132 19.94 8.34 -7.69
CA HIS A 132 20.15 9.71 -8.17
C HIS A 132 19.06 10.64 -7.67
N TRP A 133 17.80 10.21 -7.73
CA TRP A 133 16.68 10.99 -7.24
C TRP A 133 16.79 11.26 -5.73
N TYR A 134 17.07 10.25 -4.90
CA TYR A 134 17.31 10.44 -3.47
C TYR A 134 18.39 11.47 -3.18
N ARG A 135 19.55 11.39 -3.86
CA ARG A 135 20.64 12.37 -3.71
C ARG A 135 20.18 13.79 -4.01
N SER A 136 19.35 13.98 -5.04
CA SER A 136 18.84 15.31 -5.42
C SER A 136 17.85 15.92 -4.43
N ILE A 137 17.10 15.10 -3.69
CA ILE A 137 16.09 15.58 -2.74
C ILE A 137 16.57 15.64 -1.30
N LEU A 138 17.61 14.87 -0.94
CA LEU A 138 18.14 14.73 0.42
C LEU A 138 18.30 16.06 1.18
N PRO A 139 18.85 17.15 0.60
CA PRO A 139 19.02 18.41 1.31
C PRO A 139 17.72 19.09 1.77
N ARG A 140 16.57 18.68 1.22
CA ARG A 140 15.25 19.28 1.48
C ARG A 140 14.37 18.43 2.39
N LEU A 141 14.85 17.26 2.81
CA LEU A 141 14.07 16.29 3.59
C LEU A 141 14.17 16.57 5.09
N ASP A 142 13.10 16.24 5.82
CA ASP A 142 13.11 16.24 7.28
C ASP A 142 13.98 15.09 7.84
N VAL A 143 14.29 15.13 9.14
CA VAL A 143 15.14 14.12 9.80
C VAL A 143 14.61 12.68 9.68
N LEU A 144 13.28 12.50 9.72
CA LEU A 144 12.64 11.20 9.61
C LEU A 144 12.65 10.71 8.16
N GLU A 145 12.44 11.60 7.20
CA GLU A 145 12.52 11.32 5.77
C GLU A 145 13.94 10.94 5.34
N VAL A 146 14.96 11.63 5.87
CA VAL A 146 16.37 11.23 5.69
C VAL A 146 16.61 9.82 6.23
N ALA A 147 16.07 9.49 7.40
CA ALA A 147 16.19 8.15 7.97
C ALA A 147 15.53 7.09 7.06
N VAL A 148 14.34 7.38 6.53
CA VAL A 148 13.63 6.49 5.59
C VAL A 148 14.44 6.28 4.32
N VAL A 149 14.96 7.34 3.69
CA VAL A 149 15.79 7.24 2.47
C VAL A 149 17.05 6.41 2.73
N LYS A 150 17.75 6.66 3.85
CA LYS A 150 18.93 5.89 4.23
C LYS A 150 18.61 4.42 4.46
N TRP A 151 17.47 4.10 5.07
CA TRP A 151 17.02 2.72 5.25
C TRP A 151 16.67 2.06 3.90
N ALA A 152 15.92 2.77 3.04
CA ALA A 152 15.49 2.26 1.75
C ALA A 152 16.68 2.00 0.81
N GLY A 153 17.72 2.84 0.85
CA GLY A 153 18.93 2.70 0.04
C GLY A 153 19.96 1.68 0.55
N LYS A 154 19.79 1.11 1.77
CA LYS A 154 20.70 0.09 2.33
C LYS A 154 20.35 -1.35 1.95
N LYS A 155 19.12 -1.61 1.48
CA LYS A 155 18.70 -2.95 1.04
C LYS A 155 19.09 -3.17 -0.43
N THR A 156 20.33 -3.61 -0.62
CA THR A 156 20.84 -4.31 -1.81
C THR A 156 21.74 -5.42 -1.32
#